data_AF-A0A960HYJ8-F1
#
_entry.id   AF-A0A960HYJ8-F1
#
_cell.length_a   1.000
_cell.length_b   1.000
_cell.length_c   1.000
_cell.angle_alpha   90.00
_cell.angle_beta   90.00
_cell.angle_gamma   90.00
#
_symmetry.space_group_name_H-M   'P 1'
#
loop_
_entity.id
_entity.type
_entity.pdbx_description
1 polymer ?
#
loop_
_entity_poly.entity_id
_entity_poly.type
_entity_poly.pdbx_seq_one_letter_code
_entity_poly.pdbx_strand_id
1 'polypeptide(L)' 'EVLGAAGREARNGAYYGPTWFLGARGPVGDARATSKATDTESGRRLWALSEELLGVTWDLPGNAVSNTTDT' A
#
# COMPACT_ATOMS: atom_id res chain seq x y z
N GLU A 1 3.56 -1.70 14.42
CA GLU A 1 2.74 -0.53 14.06
C GLU A 1 3.47 0.29 13.01
N VAL A 2 2.79 0.72 11.95
CA VAL A 2 3.38 1.64 10.97
C VAL A 2 3.16 3.05 11.50
N LEU A 3 4.24 3.72 11.93
CA LEU A 3 4.24 5.15 12.26
C LEU A 3 4.00 5.91 10.96
N GLY A 4 2.78 6.40 10.74
CA GLY A 4 2.56 7.41 9.71
C GLY A 4 3.44 8.63 10.03
N ALA A 5 4.14 9.17 9.04
CA ALA A 5 4.83 10.47 9.18
C ALA A 5 3.84 11.64 9.34
N ALA A 6 2.55 11.38 9.12
CA ALA A 6 1.42 12.27 9.32
C ALA A 6 0.83 12.05 10.73
N GLY A 7 0.18 13.07 11.30
CA GLY A 7 -0.29 13.12 12.69
C GLY A 7 -1.12 11.93 13.19
N ARG A 8 -1.60 11.99 14.43
CA ARG A 8 -2.35 10.88 15.08
C ARG A 8 -3.60 10.45 14.31
N GLU A 9 -4.08 11.30 13.41
CA GLU A 9 -5.24 11.10 12.56
C GLU A 9 -4.93 10.24 11.31
N ALA A 10 -3.66 9.94 11.05
CA ALA A 10 -3.23 9.17 9.89
C ALA A 10 -3.70 7.71 9.98
N ARG A 11 -4.33 7.24 8.90
CA ARG A 11 -4.83 5.86 8.77
C ARG A 11 -3.92 5.07 7.84
N ASN A 12 -3.63 3.82 8.21
CA ASN A 12 -2.90 2.90 7.35
C ASN A 12 -3.66 2.71 6.01
N GLY A 13 -2.94 2.76 4.89
CA GLY A 13 -3.51 2.58 3.55
C GLY A 13 -4.31 3.78 3.00
N ALA A 14 -4.49 4.86 3.77
CA ALA A 14 -5.14 6.07 3.27
C ALA A 14 -4.20 6.89 2.37
N TYR A 15 -4.79 7.59 1.40
CA TYR A 15 -4.10 8.47 0.48
C TYR A 15 -4.44 9.93 0.82
N TYR A 16 -3.43 10.74 1.10
CA TYR A 16 -3.59 12.12 1.56
C TYR A 16 -2.98 13.11 0.59
N GLY A 17 -3.61 14.28 0.42
CA GLY A 17 -3.14 15.32 -0.48
C GLY A 17 -3.95 16.61 -0.38
N PRO A 18 -3.60 17.64 -1.16
CA PRO A 18 -4.36 18.88 -1.22
C PRO A 18 -5.80 18.60 -1.66
N THR A 19 -6.79 19.24 -1.03
CA THR A 19 -8.21 18.92 -1.23
C THR A 19 -8.95 19.86 -2.17
N TRP A 20 -8.32 20.95 -2.63
CA TRP A 20 -8.95 21.90 -3.54
C TRP A 20 -8.69 21.54 -5.00
N PHE A 21 -8.96 22.47 -5.91
CA PHE A 21 -8.99 22.29 -7.37
C PHE A 21 -8.15 21.12 -7.90
N LEU A 22 -8.83 20.04 -8.28
CA LEU A 22 -8.26 18.81 -8.85
C LEU A 22 -7.11 18.16 -8.04
N GLY A 23 -7.09 18.37 -6.72
CA GLY A 23 -6.03 17.90 -5.85
C GLY A 23 -4.73 18.71 -5.94
N ALA A 24 -4.74 19.86 -6.61
CA ALA A 24 -3.52 20.62 -6.89
C ALA A 24 -3.11 21.58 -5.76
N ARG A 25 -4.07 22.01 -4.91
CA ARG A 25 -3.87 23.11 -3.94
C ARG A 25 -4.73 22.93 -2.69
N GLY A 26 -4.47 23.77 -1.68
CA GLY A 26 -5.26 23.84 -0.46
C GLY A 26 -4.73 22.96 0.68
N PRO A 27 -5.50 22.85 1.78
CA PRO A 27 -5.12 22.06 2.94
C PRO A 27 -5.06 20.57 2.60
N VAL A 28 -4.18 19.86 3.32
CA VAL A 28 -4.03 18.41 3.23
C VAL A 28 -5.23 17.73 3.89
N GLY A 29 -5.77 16.70 3.23
CA GLY A 29 -6.84 15.84 3.75
C GLY A 29 -6.92 14.55 2.93
N ASP A 30 -8.02 13.79 3.10
CA ASP A 30 -8.26 12.57 2.31
C ASP A 30 -8.33 12.91 0.81
N ALA A 31 -7.43 12.33 0.04
CA ALA A 31 -7.34 12.50 -1.41
C ALA A 31 -7.87 11.26 -2.13
N ARG A 32 -8.41 11.46 -3.33
CA ARG A 32 -8.91 10.35 -4.15
C ARG A 32 -7.76 9.69 -4.90
N ALA A 33 -7.54 8.41 -4.62
CA ALA A 33 -6.73 7.55 -5.47
C ALA A 33 -7.52 7.16 -6.73
N THR A 34 -6.81 6.84 -7.81
CA THR A 34 -7.45 6.27 -9.01
C THR A 34 -7.86 4.82 -8.73
N SER A 35 -8.87 4.31 -9.44
CA SER A 35 -9.31 2.92 -9.29
C SER A 35 -8.21 1.89 -9.57
N LYS A 36 -7.31 2.21 -10.51
CA LYS A 36 -6.13 1.39 -10.83
C LYS A 36 -5.14 1.30 -9.66
N ALA A 37 -4.98 2.40 -8.91
CA ALA A 37 -4.08 2.44 -7.76
C ALA A 37 -4.60 1.61 -6.58
N THR A 38 -5.91 1.33 -6.53
CA THR A 38 -6.55 0.51 -5.51
C THR A 38 -6.80 -0.93 -5.94
N ASP A 39 -6.39 -1.32 -7.16
CA ASP A 39 -6.55 -2.69 -7.64
C ASP A 39 -5.59 -3.64 -6.91
N THR A 40 -6.15 -4.49 -6.05
CA THR A 40 -5.36 -5.37 -5.19
C THR A 40 -4.61 -6.42 -5.99
N GLU A 41 -5.17 -6.89 -7.10
CA GLU A 41 -4.53 -7.94 -7.90
C GLU A 41 -3.30 -7.42 -8.64
N SER A 42 -3.41 -6.25 -9.29
CA SER A 42 -2.24 -5.55 -9.83
C SER A 42 -1.21 -5.26 -8.75
N GLY A 43 -1.65 -4.88 -7.54
CA GLY A 43 -0.78 -4.66 -6.39
C GLY A 43 0.05 -5.89 -5.99
N ARG A 44 -0.59 -7.07 -5.86
CA ARG A 44 0.10 -8.33 -5.55
C ARG A 44 1.13 -8.69 -6.63
N ARG A 45 0.72 -8.59 -7.90
CA ARG A 45 1.62 -8.88 -9.02
C ARG A 45 2.82 -7.93 -9.06
N LEU A 46 2.58 -6.64 -8.85
CA LEU A 46 3.65 -5.64 -8.81
C LEU A 46 4.65 -5.93 -7.69
N TRP A 47 4.16 -6.30 -6.50
CA TRP A 47 5.02 -6.66 -5.38
C TRP A 47 5.92 -7.85 -5.70
N ALA A 48 5.33 -8.96 -6.17
CA ALA A 48 6.08 -10.18 -6.51
C ALA A 48 7.16 -9.91 -7.57
N LEU A 49 6.84 -9.15 -8.62
CA LEU A 49 7.82 -8.76 -9.64
C LEU A 49 8.93 -7.87 -9.06
N SER A 50 8.60 -6.99 -8.11
CA SER A 50 9.60 -6.12 -7.47
C SER A 50 10.59 -6.94 -6.63
N GLU A 51 10.10 -7.93 -5.90
CA GLU A 51 10.93 -8.89 -5.14
C GLU A 51 11.86 -9.69 -6.06
N GLU A 52 11.32 -10.22 -7.17
CA GLU A 52 12.09 -10.93 -8.19
C GLU A 52 13.21 -10.06 -8.78
N LEU A 53 12.87 -8.85 -9.22
CA LEU A 53 13.82 -7.92 -9.85
C LEU A 53 14.92 -7.45 -8.90
N LEU A 54 14.62 -7.36 -7.60
CA LEU A 54 15.58 -6.92 -6.58
C LEU A 54 16.30 -8.07 -5.89
N GLY A 55 15.87 -9.32 -6.10
CA GLY A 55 16.41 -10.50 -5.43
C GLY A 55 16.21 -10.49 -3.90
N VAL A 56 15.14 -9.84 -3.43
CA VAL A 56 14.79 -9.76 -2.00
C VAL A 56 13.45 -10.43 -1.76
N THR A 57 13.22 -10.90 -0.54
CA THR A 57 11.93 -11.47 -0.13
C THR A 57 11.47 -10.84 1.19
N TRP A 58 10.18 -10.54 1.27
CA TRP A 58 9.54 -10.03 2.48
C TRP A 58 8.57 -11.05 3.05
N ASP A 59 8.75 -11.36 4.32
CA ASP A 59 7.80 -12.15 5.11
C ASP A 59 6.66 -11.25 5.60
N LEU A 60 5.74 -10.95 4.70
CA LEU A 60 4.55 -10.15 5.00
C LEU A 60 3.41 -11.05 5.51
N PRO A 61 2.67 -10.63 6.55
CA PRO A 61 1.47 -11.33 6.97
C PRO A 61 0.46 -11.38 5.82
N GLY A 62 0.25 -12.57 5.26
CA GLY A 62 -0.51 -12.82 4.02
C GLY A 62 0.25 -13.66 2.98
N ASN A 63 1.59 -13.68 3.02
CA ASN A 63 2.44 -14.57 2.21
C ASN A 63 2.61 -15.97 2.84
N ALA A 64 2.18 -16.16 4.09
CA ALA A 64 2.19 -17.43 4.79
C ALA A 64 1.10 -18.39 4.26
N VAL A 65 1.28 -18.87 3.03
CA VAL A 65 0.61 -20.07 2.52
C VAL A 65 1.48 -21.28 2.88
N SER A 66 1.14 -21.87 4.02
CA SER A 66 1.26 -23.28 4.41
C SER A 66 2.21 -24.18 3.58
N ASN A 67 3.50 -24.18 3.94
CA ASN A 67 4.28 -25.41 3.90
C ASN A 67 4.02 -26.18 5.20
N THR A 68 2.87 -26.85 5.27
CA THR A 68 2.65 -27.97 6.19
C THR A 68 2.15 -29.14 5.35
N THR A 69 3.06 -29.66 4.54
CA THR A 69 3.09 -31.10 4.29
C THR A 69 4.19 -31.61 5.20
N ASP A 70 3.83 -32.13 6.36
CA ASP A 70 4.69 -33.07 7.06
C ASP A 70 3.82 -33.99 7.93
N THR A 71 3.69 -35.22 7.40
CA THR A 71 3.32 -36.51 8.02
C THR A 71 1.99 -36.65 8.75
#